data_AF-A0A2N2KDN3-F1
#
_entry.id   AF-A0A2N2KDN3-F1
#
_cell.length_a   1.000
_cell.length_b   1.000
_cell.length_c   1.000
_cell.angle_alpha   90.00
_cell.angle_beta   90.00
_cell.angle_gamma   90.00
#
_symmetry.space_group_name_H-M   'P 1'
#
loop_
_entity.id
_entity.type
_entity.pdbx_description
1 polymer ?
#
loop_
_entity_poly.entity_id
_entity_poly.type
_entity_poly.pdbx_seq_one_letter_code
_entity_poly.pdbx_strand_id
1 'polypeptide(L)' 'MQCGILLDEADPVETTPDTEEGLDLENRILCPDGTCTGIIINGKCSECGRSYPGESPQDR' A
#
# COMPACT_ATOMS: atom_id res chain seq x y z
N MET A 1 18.01 5.70 -20.21
CA MET A 1 17.17 6.25 -19.12
C MET A 1 17.81 5.81 -17.82
N GLN A 2 18.30 6.75 -17.02
CA GLN A 2 18.97 6.46 -15.75
C GLN A 2 17.99 6.79 -14.63
N CYS A 3 17.59 5.77 -13.89
CA CYS A 3 16.73 5.90 -12.71
C CYS A 3 17.60 6.06 -11.47
N GLY A 4 17.20 6.95 -10.54
CA GLY A 4 17.88 7.18 -9.27
C GLY A 4 18.92 8.30 -9.34
N ILE A 5 18.74 9.34 -8.51
CA ILE A 5 19.80 10.28 -8.17
C ILE A 5 20.52 9.74 -6.93
N LEU A 6 21.85 9.82 -6.93
CA LEU A 6 22.68 9.36 -5.82
C LEU A 6 22.44 10.32 -4.64
N LEU A 7 21.79 9.82 -3.59
CA LEU A 7 21.61 10.54 -2.34
C LEU A 7 22.95 10.55 -1.60
N ASP A 8 23.55 11.73 -1.44
CA ASP A 8 24.77 11.93 -0.66
C ASP A 8 24.43 11.75 0.83
N GLU A 9 25.18 10.90 1.54
CA GLU A 9 24.89 10.39 2.88
C GLU A 9 25.10 11.42 4.01
N ALA A 10 24.41 12.56 3.97
CA ALA A 10 24.64 13.64 4.93
C ALA A 10 23.36 14.25 5.51
N ASP A 11 22.46 13.42 6.03
CA ASP A 11 21.58 13.80 7.15
C ASP A 11 21.24 12.52 7.93
N PRO A 12 21.58 12.42 9.23
CA PRO A 12 21.01 11.37 10.05
C PRO A 12 19.51 11.68 10.14
N VAL A 13 18.70 10.95 9.38
CA VAL A 13 17.26 10.88 9.65
C VAL A 13 17.15 10.44 11.11
N GLU A 14 16.78 11.37 11.99
CA GLU A 14 16.32 11.02 13.32
C GLU A 14 15.14 10.09 13.10
N THR A 15 15.39 8.79 13.27
CA THR A 15 14.34 7.80 13.39
C THR A 15 13.70 8.10 14.74
N THR A 16 12.80 9.08 14.76
CA THR A 16 11.81 9.17 15.83
C THR A 16 11.16 7.79 15.86
N PRO A 17 11.21 7.05 16.98
CA PRO A 17 10.53 5.78 17.07
C PRO A 17 9.07 6.07 16.71
N ASP A 18 8.65 5.51 15.58
CA ASP A 18 7.26 5.47 15.15
C ASP A 18 6.51 4.93 16.36
N THR A 19 5.86 5.83 17.09
CA THR A 19 5.06 5.45 18.24
C THR A 19 4.04 4.49 17.68
N GLU A 20 3.82 3.36 18.36
CA GLU A 20 2.99 2.22 17.92
C GLU A 20 1.47 2.54 17.83
N GLU A 21 1.16 3.72 17.30
CA GLU A 21 -0.11 4.20 16.76
C GLU A 21 0.08 4.62 15.27
N GLY A 22 1.29 4.39 14.71
CA GLY A 22 1.76 4.84 13.42
C GLY A 22 1.53 3.81 12.30
N LEU A 23 0.79 4.23 11.29
CA LEU A 23 0.69 3.59 9.98
C LEU A 23 0.20 2.13 9.99
N ASP A 24 -1.11 1.97 10.11
CA ASP A 24 -1.80 0.72 9.79
C ASP A 24 -1.72 0.43 8.28
N LEU A 25 -0.61 -0.21 7.89
CA LEU A 25 -0.28 -0.60 6.52
C LEU A 25 -1.04 -1.87 6.11
N GLU A 26 -1.37 -2.72 7.08
CA GLU A 26 -2.05 -4.00 6.90
C GLU A 26 -3.49 -3.81 6.41
N ASN A 27 -4.16 -2.73 6.81
CA ASN A 27 -5.50 -2.40 6.35
C ASN A 27 -5.54 -1.67 4.98
N ARG A 28 -4.38 -1.35 4.35
CA ARG A 28 -4.31 -0.62 3.06
C ARG A 28 -4.20 -1.56 1.86
N ILE A 29 -5.21 -2.40 1.68
CA ILE A 29 -5.29 -3.36 0.56
C ILE A 29 -5.75 -2.65 -0.72
N LEU A 30 -5.03 -2.83 -1.82
CA LEU A 30 -5.41 -2.28 -3.14
C LEU A 30 -6.57 -3.06 -3.78
N CYS A 31 -7.32 -2.40 -4.66
CA CYS A 31 -8.37 -3.02 -5.43
C CYS A 31 -7.84 -4.16 -6.33
N PRO A 32 -8.48 -5.34 -6.35
CA PRO A 32 -8.04 -6.53 -7.08
C PRO A 32 -8.20 -6.41 -8.61
N ASP A 33 -8.71 -5.28 -9.09
CA ASP A 33 -9.00 -5.02 -10.50
C ASP A 33 -7.72 -4.77 -11.33
N GLY A 34 -6.57 -4.52 -10.68
CA GLY A 34 -5.28 -4.31 -11.33
C GLY A 34 -5.14 -2.96 -12.05
N THR A 35 -6.25 -2.36 -12.50
CA THR A 35 -6.32 -1.02 -13.08
C THR A 35 -6.89 0.03 -12.16
N CYS A 36 -7.71 -0.37 -11.18
CA CYS A 36 -8.30 0.55 -10.21
C CYS A 36 -7.28 0.99 -9.16
N THR A 37 -7.22 2.28 -8.88
CA THR A 37 -6.29 2.89 -7.90
C THR A 37 -6.85 2.96 -6.48
N GLY A 38 -8.05 2.43 -6.24
CA GLY A 38 -8.72 2.48 -4.95
C GLY A 38 -8.20 1.45 -3.95
N ILE A 39 -8.53 1.67 -2.67
CA ILE A 39 -8.26 0.74 -1.57
C ILE A 39 -9.54 0.08 -1.08
N ILE A 40 -9.40 -1.08 -0.43
CA ILE A 40 -10.50 -1.82 0.17
C ILE A 40 -10.84 -1.23 1.53
N ILE A 41 -12.08 -0.77 1.69
CA ILE A 41 -12.66 -0.27 2.93
C ILE A 41 -13.93 -1.08 3.19
N ASN A 42 -14.01 -1.74 4.35
CA ASN A 42 -15.15 -2.62 4.69
C ASN A 42 -15.44 -3.70 3.63
N GLY A 43 -14.39 -4.26 3.02
CA GLY A 43 -14.52 -5.32 2.01
C GLY A 43 -14.91 -4.85 0.61
N LYS A 44 -15.02 -3.53 0.38
CA LYS A 44 -15.32 -2.94 -0.94
C LYS A 44 -14.31 -1.86 -1.32
N CYS A 45 -14.01 -1.73 -2.61
CA CYS A 45 -13.16 -0.68 -3.13
C CYS A 45 -13.81 0.71 -2.96
N SER A 46 -13.04 1.70 -2.50
CA SER A 46 -13.47 3.09 -2.32
C SER A 46 -13.89 3.79 -3.62
N GLU A 47 -13.28 3.40 -4.75
CA GLU A 47 -13.47 4.08 -6.04
C GLU A 47 -14.52 3.39 -6.91
N CYS A 48 -14.41 2.07 -7.07
CA CYS A 48 -15.26 1.31 -8.01
C CYS A 48 -16.36 0.48 -7.33
N GLY A 49 -16.35 0.37 -5.99
CA GLY A 49 -17.36 -0.37 -5.22
C GLY A 49 -17.28 -1.90 -5.32
N ARG A 50 -16.31 -2.44 -6.08
CA ARG A 50 -16.09 -3.89 -6.21
C ARG A 50 -15.74 -4.50 -4.85
N SER A 51 -16.30 -5.68 -4.59
CA SER A 51 -15.94 -6.44 -3.39
C SER A 51 -14.56 -7.07 -3.56
N TYR A 52 -13.78 -7.15 -2.48
CA TYR A 52 -12.52 -7.90 -2.48
C TYR A 52 -12.84 -9.41 -2.57
N PRO A 53 -12.40 -10.13 -3.63
CA PRO A 53 -12.58 -11.57 -3.69
C PRO A 53 -11.67 -12.18 -2.63
N GLY A 54 -12.28 -12.72 -1.57
CA GLY A 54 -11.54 -13.52 -0.58
C GLY A 54 -10.83 -14.65 -1.32
N GLU A 55 -9.55 -14.83 -1.00
CA GLU A 55 -8.58 -15.75 -1.61
C GLU A 55 -9.24 -16.95 -2.31
N SER A 56 -9.46 -16.81 -3.62
CA SER A 56 -9.82 -17.96 -4.44
C SER A 56 -8.51 -18.62 -4.89
N PRO A 57 -8.30 -19.94 -4.68
CA PRO A 57 -7.06 -20.68 -5.00
C PRO A 57 -6.61 -20.71 -6.49
N GLN A 58 -6.93 -19.71 -7.29
CA GLN A 58 -6.90 -19.79 -8.75
C GLN A 58 -5.71 -19.07 -9.40
N ASP A 59 -4.76 -18.57 -8.63
CA ASP A 59 -3.53 -17.93 -9.13
C ASP A 59 -2.28 -18.68 -8.63
N ARG A 60 -2.19 -19.97 -8.97
CA ARG A 60 -0.99 -20.81 -8.76
C ARG A 60 -0.49 -21.36 -10.09
#